data_AF-A0A7X7YEM1-F1
#
_entry.id   AF-A0A7X7YEM1-F1
#
_cell.length_a   1.000
_cell.length_b   1.000
_cell.length_c   1.000
_cell.angle_alpha   90.00
_cell.angle_beta   90.00
_cell.angle_gamma   90.00
#
_symmetry.space_group_name_H-M   'P 1'
#
loop_
_entity.id
_entity.type
_entity.pdbx_description
1 polymer ?
#
loop_
_entity_poly.entity_id
_entity_poly.type
_entity_poly.pdbx_seq_one_letter_code
_entity_poly.pdbx_strand_id
1 'polypeptide(L)'
;MAPMFSSSSPNPRRLELDWVVVSVANIRRWGLVVLFVVLTLAMAGGAFLILHEPIAKQAERAVRRATALEEEVRRDGVSPGLQDEFDQASRLLTEAKADLERQDWAASLARAENSIRRFELLAGLVGRDFVGSGQIIEIQGRVEVQRAGQTRWDRAREKQPLYNGDFVKTGTASSAEIIFSDGTVYRIGAEALMEVHREAKSGARPSSGEVKVKVGQVNVFTAANPSTVLTDAARAEVDRESRVGVEVAEDSSAVVAAYAGRAAVTGTGGTRVELSARQAVSASTAGRLGQRRMVPDPPLSEEPISNALINLDTTDRIKLGWRPVPGSTGYELQVSRSRTFASSIELTKRLSTNYAVLKIHRPGSYYWRVATLGNERLRSEWGSPRSFKAFTGTRITELSDTTPPKLTVQRPTQMGNFFLLQGATEPGCAVTVNGESVEVTTDGSFKKAVALVQEGWNTIIVRAVDPAGNATEHRESVLVEAD
;
A
#
# COMPACT_ATOMS: atom_id res chain seq x y z
N MET A 1 59.41 -80.88 -45.70
CA MET A 1 59.52 -79.47 -46.12
C MET A 1 58.27 -78.75 -45.61
N ALA A 2 58.30 -78.29 -44.36
CA ALA A 2 58.69 -76.94 -43.93
C ALA A 2 57.54 -75.92 -44.13
N PRO A 3 56.98 -75.35 -43.05
CA PRO A 3 55.79 -74.48 -43.05
C PRO A 3 56.16 -72.99 -43.18
N MET A 4 55.24 -72.09 -43.55
CA MET A 4 55.42 -70.66 -43.25
C MET A 4 54.11 -69.87 -43.13
N PHE A 5 53.75 -69.68 -41.85
CA PHE A 5 53.19 -68.50 -41.18
C PHE A 5 52.38 -67.45 -41.97
N SER A 6 51.10 -67.36 -41.57
CA SER A 6 50.33 -66.12 -41.53
C SER A 6 50.90 -65.18 -40.46
N SER A 7 51.23 -63.94 -40.85
CA SER A 7 51.54 -62.85 -39.93
C SER A 7 50.71 -61.61 -40.28
N SER A 8 49.86 -61.20 -39.37
CA SER A 8 49.17 -59.92 -39.34
C SER A 8 50.15 -58.77 -39.01
N SER A 9 49.94 -57.59 -39.60
CA SER A 9 50.51 -56.33 -39.10
C SER A 9 49.56 -55.16 -39.38
N PRO A 10 49.47 -54.16 -38.47
CA PRO A 10 48.38 -53.21 -38.40
C PRO A 10 48.66 -51.90 -39.16
N ASN A 11 47.59 -51.25 -39.60
CA ASN A 11 47.59 -49.97 -40.30
C ASN A 11 47.91 -48.80 -39.33
N PRO A 12 48.98 -48.00 -39.51
CA PRO A 12 49.24 -46.87 -38.62
C PRO A 12 48.33 -45.68 -38.99
N ARG A 13 47.46 -45.29 -38.05
CA ARG A 13 46.71 -44.02 -38.10
C ARG A 13 47.71 -42.86 -38.09
N ARG A 14 47.78 -42.08 -39.18
CA ARG A 14 48.48 -40.79 -39.20
C ARG A 14 47.68 -39.79 -38.36
N LEU A 15 48.32 -39.23 -37.32
CA LEU A 15 47.85 -38.05 -36.60
C LEU A 15 48.19 -36.81 -37.45
N GLU A 16 47.17 -36.12 -37.95
CA GLU A 16 47.32 -34.75 -38.45
C GLU A 16 47.40 -33.82 -37.23
N LEU A 17 48.59 -33.27 -36.98
CA LEU A 17 48.82 -32.24 -35.97
C LEU A 17 48.69 -30.87 -36.64
N ASP A 18 47.61 -30.18 -36.30
CA ASP A 18 47.34 -28.81 -36.77
C ASP A 18 48.01 -27.82 -35.81
N TRP A 19 48.96 -27.02 -36.32
CA TRP A 19 49.70 -26.05 -35.51
C TRP A 19 49.00 -24.70 -35.54
N VAL A 20 48.44 -24.28 -34.41
CA VAL A 20 47.85 -22.93 -34.26
C VAL A 20 48.91 -21.97 -33.70
N VAL A 21 49.39 -21.05 -34.55
CA VAL A 21 50.28 -19.97 -34.12
C VAL A 21 49.43 -18.83 -33.53
N VAL A 22 49.40 -18.74 -32.19
CA VAL A 22 48.71 -17.64 -31.49
C VAL A 22 49.69 -16.49 -31.29
N SER A 23 49.38 -15.31 -31.87
CA SER A 23 50.24 -14.13 -31.75
C SER A 23 50.29 -13.62 -30.29
N VAL A 24 51.48 -13.30 -29.81
CA VAL A 24 51.73 -12.80 -28.44
C VAL A 24 50.97 -11.49 -28.15
N ALA A 25 50.67 -10.71 -29.20
CA ALA A 25 49.84 -9.51 -29.11
C ALA A 25 48.37 -9.82 -28.72
N ASN A 26 47.81 -10.93 -29.21
CA ASN A 26 46.47 -11.35 -28.84
C ASN A 26 46.41 -11.78 -27.37
N ILE A 27 47.41 -12.54 -26.88
CA ILE A 27 47.45 -12.98 -25.47
C ILE A 27 47.48 -11.80 -24.51
N ARG A 28 48.28 -10.76 -24.81
CA ARG A 28 48.35 -9.55 -23.97
C ARG A 28 47.05 -8.74 -24.00
N ARG A 29 46.36 -8.69 -25.15
CA ARG A 29 45.05 -8.02 -25.29
C ARG A 29 43.96 -8.78 -24.53
N TRP A 30 43.91 -10.10 -24.63
CA TRP A 30 42.99 -10.94 -23.86
C TRP A 30 43.27 -10.91 -22.36
N GLY A 31 44.55 -10.89 -21.95
CA GLY A 31 44.92 -10.75 -20.53
C GLY A 31 44.48 -9.42 -19.91
N LEU A 32 44.59 -8.30 -20.65
CA LEU A 32 44.09 -7.00 -20.21
C LEU A 32 42.56 -6.95 -20.14
N VAL A 33 41.87 -7.58 -21.08
CA VAL A 33 40.40 -7.70 -21.06
C VAL A 33 39.94 -8.50 -19.85
N VAL A 34 40.58 -9.65 -19.56
CA VAL A 34 40.27 -10.46 -18.38
C VAL A 34 40.53 -9.68 -17.08
N LEU A 35 41.65 -8.98 -16.98
CA LEU A 35 41.98 -8.15 -15.80
C LEU A 35 40.95 -7.02 -15.60
N PHE A 36 40.53 -6.36 -16.69
CA PHE A 36 39.52 -5.30 -16.63
C PHE A 36 38.15 -5.84 -16.20
N VAL A 37 37.75 -7.01 -16.70
CA VAL A 37 36.51 -7.71 -16.29
C VAL A 37 36.54 -8.07 -14.81
N VAL A 38 37.67 -8.57 -14.30
CA VAL A 38 37.82 -8.90 -12.87
C VAL A 38 37.74 -7.65 -12.00
N LEU A 39 38.39 -6.55 -12.39
CA LEU A 39 38.34 -5.26 -11.68
C LEU A 39 36.95 -4.64 -11.68
N THR A 40 36.23 -4.70 -12.80
CA THR A 40 34.85 -4.21 -12.89
C THR A 40 33.89 -5.08 -12.10
N LEU A 41 34.05 -6.41 -12.09
CA LEU A 41 33.28 -7.31 -11.23
C LEU A 41 33.57 -7.07 -9.74
N ALA A 42 34.82 -6.83 -9.36
CA ALA A 42 35.19 -6.50 -7.98
C ALA A 42 34.61 -5.14 -7.54
N MET A 43 34.66 -4.12 -8.40
CA MET A 43 34.01 -2.82 -8.15
C MET A 43 32.50 -2.94 -8.10
N ALA A 44 31.89 -3.69 -9.03
CA ALA A 44 30.44 -3.91 -9.05
C ALA A 44 29.96 -4.71 -7.84
N GLY A 45 30.73 -5.72 -7.40
CA GLY A 45 30.46 -6.48 -6.18
C GLY A 45 30.64 -5.64 -4.91
N GLY A 46 31.68 -4.80 -4.86
CA GLY A 46 31.87 -3.82 -3.80
C GLY A 46 30.74 -2.78 -3.76
N ALA A 47 30.34 -2.24 -4.90
CA ALA A 47 29.22 -1.32 -5.04
C ALA A 47 27.88 -1.98 -4.67
N PHE A 48 27.67 -3.25 -5.01
CA PHE A 48 26.48 -4.01 -4.63
C PHE A 48 26.36 -4.19 -3.11
N LEU A 49 27.48 -4.48 -2.42
CA LEU A 49 27.50 -4.59 -0.95
C LEU A 49 27.33 -3.24 -0.24
N ILE A 50 27.70 -2.14 -0.90
CA ILE A 50 27.56 -0.77 -0.38
C ILE A 50 26.17 -0.20 -0.65
N LEU A 51 25.55 -0.52 -1.80
CA LEU A 51 24.28 0.04 -2.26
C LEU A 51 23.05 -0.78 -1.83
N HIS A 52 23.18 -2.08 -1.58
CA HIS A 52 22.06 -2.93 -1.17
C HIS A 52 22.08 -3.14 0.35
N GLU A 53 21.32 -2.34 1.09
CA GLU A 53 21.25 -2.46 2.54
C GLU A 53 20.55 -3.78 2.95
N PRO A 54 21.23 -4.71 3.63
CA PRO A 54 20.65 -6.01 3.99
C PRO A 54 19.37 -5.86 4.82
N ILE A 55 18.40 -6.78 4.64
CA ILE A 55 17.14 -6.78 5.41
C ILE A 55 17.39 -6.77 6.93
N ALA A 56 18.47 -7.39 7.40
CA ALA A 56 18.91 -7.32 8.79
C ALA A 56 19.20 -5.86 9.22
N LYS A 57 19.93 -5.07 8.43
CA LYS A 57 20.18 -3.65 8.70
C LYS A 57 18.91 -2.81 8.62
N GLN A 58 17.99 -3.14 7.71
CA GLN A 58 16.68 -2.47 7.63
C GLN A 58 15.85 -2.74 8.88
N ALA A 59 15.75 -4.00 9.31
CA ALA A 59 15.06 -4.39 10.55
C ALA A 59 15.69 -3.72 11.77
N GLU A 60 17.02 -3.74 11.90
CA GLU A 60 17.73 -3.02 12.97
C GLU A 60 17.42 -1.52 12.96
N ARG A 61 17.45 -0.87 11.78
CA ARG A 61 17.13 0.56 11.65
C ARG A 61 15.68 0.83 12.04
N ALA A 62 14.74 -0.01 11.62
CA ALA A 62 13.33 0.13 11.96
C ALA A 62 13.11 -0.03 13.47
N VAL A 63 13.72 -1.03 14.11
CA VAL A 63 13.67 -1.23 15.57
C VAL A 63 14.31 -0.05 16.30
N ARG A 64 15.46 0.47 15.84
CA ARG A 64 16.09 1.68 16.40
C ARG A 64 15.16 2.90 16.30
N ARG A 65 14.54 3.12 15.14
CA ARG A 65 13.59 4.23 14.93
C ARG A 65 12.34 4.09 15.80
N ALA A 66 11.76 2.89 15.87
CA ALA A 66 10.61 2.61 16.72
C ALA A 66 10.94 2.86 18.20
N THR A 67 12.13 2.46 18.66
CA THR A 67 12.59 2.70 20.03
C THR A 67 12.78 4.19 20.31
N ALA A 68 13.34 4.95 19.37
CA ALA A 68 13.47 6.40 19.52
C ALA A 68 12.10 7.09 19.60
N LEU A 69 11.14 6.68 18.77
CA LEU A 69 9.77 7.21 18.81
C LEU A 69 9.03 6.82 20.10
N GLU A 70 9.21 5.61 20.61
CA GLU A 70 8.66 5.18 21.92
C GLU A 70 9.17 6.09 23.04
N GLU A 71 10.47 6.36 23.07
CA GLU A 71 11.10 7.25 24.06
C GLU A 71 10.62 8.69 23.95
N GLU A 72 10.46 9.20 22.73
CA GLU A 72 9.89 10.52 22.44
C GLU A 72 8.46 10.63 22.99
N VAL A 73 7.58 9.69 22.61
CA VAL A 73 6.19 9.67 23.07
C VAL A 73 6.10 9.51 24.59
N ARG A 74 6.95 8.69 25.21
CA ARG A 74 7.01 8.52 26.66
C ARG A 74 7.45 9.79 27.38
N ARG A 75 8.46 10.49 26.82
CA ARG A 75 8.99 11.74 27.39
C ARG A 75 7.96 12.86 27.34
N ASP A 76 7.29 12.99 26.22
CA ASP A 76 6.35 14.07 25.98
C ASP A 76 4.99 13.81 26.67
N GLY A 77 4.72 12.57 27.05
CA GLY A 77 3.63 12.16 27.94
C GLY A 77 2.35 11.72 27.22
N VAL A 78 1.91 10.49 27.46
CA VAL A 78 0.71 9.93 26.79
C VAL A 78 -0.56 10.32 27.55
N SER A 79 -1.49 10.98 26.84
CA SER A 79 -2.81 11.31 27.37
C SER A 79 -3.54 10.05 27.87
N PRO A 80 -4.24 10.06 29.02
CA PRO A 80 -4.81 8.84 29.62
C PRO A 80 -5.68 8.00 28.69
N GLY A 81 -6.39 8.63 27.76
CA GLY A 81 -7.24 7.93 26.80
C GLY A 81 -6.48 7.10 25.76
N LEU A 82 -5.23 7.45 25.46
CA LEU A 82 -4.37 6.83 24.45
C LEU A 82 -3.36 5.84 25.03
N GLN A 83 -3.42 5.55 26.33
CA GLN A 83 -2.48 4.62 26.97
C GLN A 83 -2.55 3.22 26.37
N ASP A 84 -3.74 2.71 26.06
CA ASP A 84 -3.89 1.38 25.44
C ASP A 84 -3.22 1.32 24.05
N GLU A 85 -3.23 2.43 23.31
CA GLU A 85 -2.57 2.55 22.00
C GLU A 85 -1.06 2.58 22.14
N PHE A 86 -0.55 3.31 23.14
CA PHE A 86 0.87 3.31 23.48
C PHE A 86 1.33 1.90 23.89
N ASP A 87 0.55 1.21 24.72
CA ASP A 87 0.84 -0.16 25.14
C ASP A 87 0.84 -1.13 23.96
N GLN A 88 -0.09 -1.01 23.02
CA GLN A 88 -0.10 -1.84 21.81
C GLN A 88 1.09 -1.57 20.90
N ALA A 89 1.45 -0.30 20.68
CA ALA A 89 2.64 0.07 19.91
C ALA A 89 3.93 -0.47 20.55
N SER A 90 4.00 -0.42 21.88
CA SER A 90 5.11 -0.94 22.69
C SER A 90 5.20 -2.47 22.66
N ARG A 91 4.05 -3.17 22.69
CA ARG A 91 3.99 -4.63 22.49
C ARG A 91 4.54 -5.02 21.12
N LEU A 92 4.11 -4.34 20.04
CA LEU A 92 4.61 -4.59 18.68
C LEU A 92 6.13 -4.38 18.58
N LEU A 93 6.66 -3.33 19.24
CA LEU A 93 8.10 -3.11 19.29
C LEU A 93 8.84 -4.20 20.07
N THR A 94 8.25 -4.67 21.17
CA THR A 94 8.81 -5.77 21.97
C THR A 94 8.88 -7.06 21.15
N GLU A 95 7.80 -7.39 20.43
CA GLU A 95 7.79 -8.53 19.51
C GLU A 95 8.81 -8.36 18.38
N ALA A 96 8.91 -7.15 17.79
CA ALA A 96 9.88 -6.86 16.74
C ALA A 96 11.34 -7.04 17.21
N LYS A 97 11.65 -6.64 18.45
CA LYS A 97 12.96 -6.87 19.09
C LYS A 97 13.23 -8.36 19.29
N ALA A 98 12.23 -9.13 19.74
CA ALA A 98 12.35 -10.58 19.89
C ALA A 98 12.57 -11.32 18.56
N ASP A 99 11.90 -10.89 17.49
CA ASP A 99 12.13 -11.46 16.14
C ASP A 99 13.53 -11.12 15.62
N LEU A 100 14.03 -9.92 15.91
CA LEU A 100 15.37 -9.48 15.54
C LEU A 100 16.44 -10.38 16.21
N GLU A 101 16.26 -10.71 17.49
CA GLU A 101 17.13 -11.65 18.21
C GLU A 101 17.09 -13.07 17.63
N ARG A 102 15.91 -13.50 17.16
CA ARG A 102 15.71 -14.80 16.48
C ARG A 102 16.17 -14.81 15.02
N GLN A 103 16.67 -13.69 14.51
CA GLN A 103 17.06 -13.52 13.10
C GLN A 103 15.90 -13.64 12.10
N ASP A 104 14.65 -13.47 12.55
CA ASP A 104 13.49 -13.33 11.67
C ASP A 104 13.33 -11.87 11.24
N TRP A 105 14.21 -11.45 10.32
CA TRP A 105 14.32 -10.06 9.87
C TRP A 105 13.03 -9.54 9.21
N ALA A 106 12.27 -10.42 8.56
CA ALA A 106 11.04 -10.04 7.85
C ALA A 106 9.91 -9.76 8.83
N ALA A 107 9.69 -10.64 9.82
CA ALA A 107 8.71 -10.42 10.86
C ALA A 107 9.08 -9.21 11.73
N SER A 108 10.36 -9.09 12.08
CA SER A 108 10.90 -7.94 12.84
C SER A 108 10.62 -6.62 12.12
N LEU A 109 10.97 -6.52 10.83
CA LEU A 109 10.74 -5.30 10.04
C LEU A 109 9.24 -4.96 9.96
N ALA A 110 8.37 -5.93 9.67
CA ALA A 110 6.94 -5.68 9.56
C ALA A 110 6.32 -5.20 10.88
N ARG A 111 6.68 -5.82 12.01
CA ARG A 111 6.21 -5.39 13.34
C ARG A 111 6.79 -4.03 13.74
N ALA A 112 8.08 -3.79 13.46
CA ALA A 112 8.71 -2.49 13.72
C ALA A 112 8.04 -1.37 12.92
N GLU A 113 7.73 -1.57 11.64
CA GLU A 113 7.00 -0.57 10.84
C GLU A 113 5.58 -0.31 11.34
N ASN A 114 4.87 -1.35 11.78
CA ASN A 114 3.56 -1.19 12.42
C ASN A 114 3.65 -0.37 13.70
N SER A 115 4.68 -0.63 14.52
CA SER A 115 4.97 0.13 15.73
C SER A 115 5.32 1.58 15.42
N ILE A 116 6.19 1.84 14.42
CA ILE A 116 6.55 3.19 13.95
C ILE A 116 5.30 4.00 13.59
N ARG A 117 4.42 3.48 12.73
CA ARG A 117 3.21 4.20 12.31
C ARG A 117 2.32 4.61 13.47
N ARG A 118 2.23 3.75 14.49
CA ARG A 118 1.44 4.01 15.70
C ARG A 118 2.10 5.05 16.58
N PHE A 119 3.41 4.94 16.81
CA PHE A 119 4.12 5.96 17.56
C PHE A 119 4.16 7.30 16.84
N GLU A 120 4.23 7.36 15.50
CA GLU A 120 4.12 8.61 14.75
C GLU A 120 2.74 9.27 14.91
N LEU A 121 1.66 8.46 14.93
CA LEU A 121 0.33 8.93 15.24
C LEU A 121 0.27 9.49 16.67
N LEU A 122 0.80 8.76 17.65
CA LEU A 122 0.85 9.20 19.05
C LEU A 122 1.70 10.45 19.22
N ALA A 123 2.90 10.49 18.64
CA ALA A 123 3.84 11.64 18.60
C ALA A 123 3.15 12.89 18.07
N GLY A 124 2.38 12.74 16.98
CA GLY A 124 1.56 13.82 16.43
C GLY A 124 0.48 14.34 17.37
N LEU A 125 0.15 13.61 18.45
CA LEU A 125 -0.87 13.93 19.43
C LEU A 125 -0.30 14.28 20.81
N VAL A 126 1.03 14.21 21.02
CA VAL A 126 1.61 14.43 22.34
C VAL A 126 1.54 15.90 22.76
N GLY A 127 1.40 16.13 24.07
CA GLY A 127 1.16 17.46 24.64
C GLY A 127 -0.22 18.02 24.32
N ARG A 128 -1.12 17.19 23.76
CA ARG A 128 -2.52 17.55 23.53
C ARG A 128 -3.37 16.89 24.60
N ASP A 129 -3.86 17.71 25.51
CA ASP A 129 -5.04 17.32 26.30
C ASP A 129 -6.18 17.10 25.31
N PHE A 130 -6.69 15.87 25.23
CA PHE A 130 -7.93 15.61 24.54
C PHE A 130 -9.04 16.34 25.30
N VAL A 131 -9.38 17.54 24.83
CA VAL A 131 -10.54 18.25 25.33
C VAL A 131 -11.76 17.69 24.60
N GLY A 132 -12.68 17.09 25.34
CA GLY A 132 -13.88 16.46 24.78
C GLY A 132 -13.69 15.00 24.38
N SER A 133 -14.61 14.50 23.58
CA SER A 133 -14.71 13.09 23.21
C SER A 133 -13.76 12.72 22.08
N GLY A 134 -13.50 13.66 21.16
CA GLY A 134 -12.58 13.53 20.04
C GLY A 134 -12.15 14.87 19.45
N GLN A 135 -11.33 14.83 18.41
CA GLN A 135 -10.74 16.02 17.80
C GLN A 135 -10.63 15.85 16.28
N ILE A 136 -10.98 16.89 15.54
CA ILE A 136 -10.75 16.94 14.09
C ILE A 136 -9.26 17.13 13.86
N ILE A 137 -8.58 16.18 13.21
CA ILE A 137 -7.15 16.26 12.90
C ILE A 137 -6.87 16.65 11.46
N GLU A 138 -7.86 16.50 10.59
CA GLU A 138 -7.70 16.84 9.17
C GLU A 138 -9.02 17.34 8.58
N ILE A 139 -8.92 18.38 7.75
CA ILE A 139 -10.07 18.97 7.04
C ILE A 139 -9.72 19.16 5.58
N GLN A 140 -10.63 18.71 4.73
CA GLN A 140 -10.62 19.04 3.33
C GLN A 140 -11.96 19.61 2.88
N GLY A 141 -11.91 20.71 2.14
CA GLY A 141 -13.10 21.34 1.59
C GLY A 141 -13.93 22.04 2.67
N ARG A 142 -15.26 21.93 2.58
CA ARG A 142 -16.19 22.50 3.55
C ARG A 142 -16.56 21.42 4.57
N VAL A 143 -16.08 21.61 5.80
CA VAL A 143 -16.47 20.83 6.97
C VAL A 143 -17.06 21.79 7.98
N GLU A 144 -18.20 21.42 8.55
CA GLU A 144 -18.96 22.24 9.50
C GLU A 144 -19.31 21.40 10.73
N VAL A 145 -19.33 22.04 11.90
CA VAL A 145 -19.72 21.44 13.17
C VAL A 145 -20.90 22.21 13.73
N GLN A 146 -21.91 21.49 14.19
CA GLN A 146 -23.01 22.03 14.99
C GLN A 146 -22.88 21.49 16.41
N ARG A 147 -22.85 22.37 17.40
CA ARG A 147 -22.72 21.97 18.81
C ARG A 147 -24.02 21.37 19.33
N ALA A 148 -23.90 20.44 20.28
CA ALA A 148 -25.05 19.85 20.96
C ALA A 148 -26.02 20.93 21.47
N GLY A 149 -27.31 20.78 21.14
CA GLY A 149 -28.38 21.71 21.53
C GLY A 149 -28.37 23.07 20.80
N GLN A 150 -27.44 23.30 19.86
CA GLN A 150 -27.40 24.49 19.03
C GLN A 150 -27.92 24.19 17.62
N THR A 151 -28.52 25.19 16.98
CA THR A 151 -29.03 25.06 15.59
C THR A 151 -28.05 25.59 14.54
N ARG A 152 -27.02 26.32 14.98
CA ARG A 152 -26.04 26.95 14.11
C ARG A 152 -24.94 25.96 13.68
N TRP A 153 -24.57 26.03 12.41
CA TRP A 153 -23.40 25.36 11.85
C TRP A 153 -22.23 26.35 11.81
N ASP A 154 -21.09 25.96 12.37
CA ASP A 154 -19.86 26.72 12.30
C ASP A 154 -18.81 25.98 11.48
N ARG A 155 -18.02 26.71 10.70
CA ARG A 155 -16.93 26.13 9.93
C ARG A 155 -15.93 25.45 10.85
N ALA A 156 -15.64 24.18 10.58
CA ALA A 156 -14.72 23.39 11.35
C ALA A 156 -13.27 23.88 11.18
N ARG A 157 -12.44 23.64 12.19
CA ARG A 157 -11.00 23.93 12.17
C ARG A 157 -10.21 22.67 12.52
N GLU A 158 -9.01 22.56 11.96
CA GLU A 158 -8.08 21.55 12.44
C GLU A 158 -7.84 21.74 13.94
N LYS A 159 -7.67 20.63 14.65
CA LYS A 159 -7.54 20.56 16.10
C LYS A 159 -8.79 20.99 16.86
N GLN A 160 -9.94 21.16 16.21
CA GLN A 160 -11.19 21.49 16.91
C GLN A 160 -11.67 20.31 17.76
N PRO A 161 -11.91 20.51 19.07
CA PRO A 161 -12.48 19.49 19.93
C PRO A 161 -13.96 19.26 19.61
N LEU A 162 -14.38 18.01 19.73
CA LEU A 162 -15.74 17.52 19.57
C LEU A 162 -16.24 16.91 20.88
N TYR A 163 -17.51 17.15 21.19
CA TYR A 163 -18.17 16.67 22.38
C TYR A 163 -19.34 15.76 22.04
N ASN A 164 -19.84 15.06 23.04
CA ASN A 164 -21.07 14.30 22.93
C ASN A 164 -22.23 15.18 22.42
N GLY A 165 -22.99 14.70 21.44
CA GLY A 165 -24.10 15.39 20.79
C GLY A 165 -23.70 16.39 19.70
N ASP A 166 -22.40 16.58 19.43
CA ASP A 166 -21.96 17.41 18.31
C ASP A 166 -22.24 16.70 16.98
N PHE A 167 -22.68 17.47 15.98
CA PHE A 167 -22.80 17.01 14.61
C PHE A 167 -21.63 17.50 13.77
N VAL A 168 -21.13 16.63 12.90
CA VAL A 168 -20.11 16.95 11.89
C VAL A 168 -20.68 16.71 10.51
N LYS A 169 -20.58 17.72 9.65
CA LYS A 169 -21.07 17.70 8.27
C LYS A 169 -19.94 17.99 7.29
N THR A 170 -19.86 17.19 6.23
CA THR A 170 -18.94 17.41 5.11
C THR A 170 -19.73 17.77 3.84
N GLY A 171 -19.24 18.74 3.08
CA GLY A 171 -19.81 19.13 1.79
C GLY A 171 -19.38 18.24 0.62
N THR A 172 -19.75 18.64 -0.59
CA THR A 172 -19.27 18.02 -1.83
C THR A 172 -17.75 18.12 -1.93
N ALA A 173 -17.08 17.06 -2.40
CA ALA A 173 -15.62 16.96 -2.50
C ALA A 173 -14.86 17.35 -1.21
N SER A 174 -15.50 17.13 -0.06
CA SER A 174 -14.95 17.45 1.26
C SER A 174 -14.72 16.16 2.05
N SER A 175 -13.80 16.19 3.01
CA SER A 175 -13.58 15.08 3.93
C SER A 175 -13.07 15.61 5.26
N ALA A 176 -13.23 14.81 6.30
CA ALA A 176 -12.68 15.11 7.62
C ALA A 176 -12.09 13.84 8.23
N GLU A 177 -11.01 13.98 8.96
CA GLU A 177 -10.48 12.92 9.80
C GLU A 177 -10.59 13.34 11.27
N ILE A 178 -11.23 12.48 12.06
CA ILE A 178 -11.43 12.66 13.49
C ILE A 178 -10.72 11.54 14.20
N ILE A 179 -9.90 11.89 15.17
CA ILE A 179 -9.38 10.95 16.14
C ILE A 179 -10.13 11.13 17.45
N PHE A 180 -10.50 10.04 18.08
CA PHE A 180 -11.15 10.08 19.37
C PHE A 180 -10.18 9.77 20.52
N SER A 181 -10.60 10.12 21.73
CA SER A 181 -9.80 9.94 22.94
C SER A 181 -9.43 8.49 23.25
N ASP A 182 -10.07 7.50 22.62
CA ASP A 182 -9.74 6.07 22.74
C ASP A 182 -8.78 5.56 21.65
N GLY A 183 -8.28 6.45 20.78
CA GLY A 183 -7.38 6.11 19.68
C GLY A 183 -8.07 5.70 18.38
N THR A 184 -9.39 5.55 18.38
CA THR A 184 -10.13 5.21 17.16
C THR A 184 -10.14 6.40 16.20
N VAL A 185 -9.97 6.11 14.90
CA VAL A 185 -9.93 7.12 13.84
C VAL A 185 -11.12 6.93 12.91
N TYR A 186 -11.81 8.04 12.64
CA TYR A 186 -12.96 8.12 11.76
C TYR A 186 -12.63 9.02 10.57
N ARG A 187 -12.65 8.45 9.37
CA ARG A 187 -12.50 9.19 8.12
C ARG A 187 -13.85 9.36 7.48
N ILE A 188 -14.32 10.60 7.45
CA ILE A 188 -15.63 11.00 6.93
C ILE A 188 -15.46 11.41 5.47
N GLY A 189 -16.22 10.76 4.58
CA GLY A 189 -16.27 11.06 3.16
C GLY A 189 -17.03 12.35 2.84
N ALA A 190 -17.22 12.64 1.56
CA ALA A 190 -18.02 13.77 1.11
C ALA A 190 -19.51 13.57 1.40
N GLU A 191 -20.22 14.68 1.56
CA GLU A 191 -21.69 14.69 1.69
C GLU A 191 -22.21 13.82 2.84
N ALA A 192 -21.46 13.81 3.93
CA ALA A 192 -21.76 13.01 5.10
C ALA A 192 -22.24 13.87 6.26
N LEU A 193 -23.08 13.26 7.10
CA LEU A 193 -23.54 13.81 8.36
C LEU A 193 -23.43 12.74 9.43
N MET A 194 -22.70 13.05 10.50
CA MET A 194 -22.60 12.20 11.68
C MET A 194 -22.78 12.99 12.97
N GLU A 195 -23.21 12.28 14.00
CA GLU A 195 -23.39 12.75 15.37
C GLU A 195 -22.47 11.95 16.30
N VAL A 196 -21.78 12.66 17.18
CA VAL A 196 -20.88 12.05 18.17
C VAL A 196 -21.71 11.56 19.36
N HIS A 197 -21.74 10.24 19.60
CA HIS A 197 -22.39 9.62 20.76
C HIS A 197 -21.31 9.02 21.68
N ARG A 198 -20.46 9.89 22.20
CA ARG A 198 -19.27 9.47 22.93
C ARG A 198 -19.05 10.39 24.10
N GLU A 199 -18.95 9.84 25.29
CA GLU A 199 -18.54 10.60 26.48
C GLU A 199 -17.02 10.84 26.44
N ALA A 200 -16.59 11.99 26.95
CA ALA A 200 -15.17 12.21 27.21
C ALA A 200 -14.75 11.19 28.29
N LYS A 201 -13.73 10.36 28.03
CA LYS A 201 -13.28 9.30 28.97
C LYS A 201 -13.14 9.87 30.39
N SER A 202 -14.04 9.47 31.29
CA SER A 202 -14.01 9.75 32.73
C SER A 202 -14.16 8.44 33.51
N GLY A 203 -13.25 7.47 33.29
CA GLY A 203 -13.27 6.22 34.05
C GLY A 203 -12.42 5.09 33.46
N ALA A 204 -12.17 4.07 34.29
CA ALA A 204 -11.32 2.90 34.02
C ALA A 204 -11.97 1.80 33.16
N ARG A 205 -13.17 2.03 32.60
CA ARG A 205 -13.85 1.05 31.73
C ARG A 205 -13.88 1.55 30.28
N PRO A 206 -13.50 0.72 29.30
CA PRO A 206 -13.70 1.05 27.90
C PRO A 206 -15.20 1.07 27.61
N SER A 207 -15.78 2.26 27.39
CA SER A 207 -17.02 2.36 26.64
C SER A 207 -16.65 2.24 25.16
N SER A 208 -17.20 1.27 24.43
CA SER A 208 -17.08 1.26 22.96
C SER A 208 -17.63 2.58 22.45
N GLY A 209 -16.79 3.46 21.93
CA GLY A 209 -17.23 4.77 21.52
C GLY A 209 -18.29 4.66 20.43
N GLU A 210 -19.42 5.33 20.58
CA GLU A 210 -20.51 5.26 19.61
C GLU A 210 -20.51 6.52 18.72
N VAL A 211 -20.77 6.31 17.44
CA VAL A 211 -20.95 7.39 16.48
C VAL A 211 -22.18 7.06 15.65
N LYS A 212 -23.09 8.02 15.51
CA LYS A 212 -24.26 7.85 14.66
C LYS A 212 -24.01 8.47 13.29
N VAL A 213 -24.13 7.69 12.23
CA VAL A 213 -24.04 8.16 10.84
C VAL A 213 -25.44 8.25 10.28
N LYS A 214 -25.80 9.44 9.78
CA LYS A 214 -27.12 9.74 9.21
C LYS A 214 -27.13 9.59 7.70
N VAL A 215 -26.07 10.03 7.03
CA VAL A 215 -25.88 9.89 5.58
C VAL A 215 -24.40 9.99 5.26
N GLY A 216 -24.00 9.44 4.12
CA GLY A 216 -22.65 9.48 3.59
C GLY A 216 -21.79 8.31 4.07
N GLN A 217 -20.50 8.39 3.75
CA GLN A 217 -19.54 7.34 4.03
C GLN A 217 -18.63 7.69 5.21
N VAL A 218 -18.41 6.72 6.08
CA VAL A 218 -17.44 6.79 7.18
C VAL A 218 -16.59 5.53 7.19
N ASN A 219 -15.26 5.68 7.26
CA ASN A 219 -14.34 4.57 7.50
C ASN A 219 -13.79 4.65 8.92
N VAL A 220 -13.95 3.57 9.67
CA VAL A 220 -13.51 3.43 11.06
C VAL A 220 -12.26 2.58 11.11
N PHE A 221 -11.25 3.06 11.82
CA PHE A 221 -9.98 2.39 12.07
C PHE A 221 -9.85 2.20 13.58
N THR A 222 -9.79 0.94 14.00
CA THR A 222 -9.59 0.54 15.38
C THR A 222 -8.23 -0.12 15.53
N ALA A 223 -7.66 0.03 16.72
CA ALA A 223 -6.37 -0.54 17.06
C ALA A 223 -6.48 -1.34 18.36
N ALA A 224 -6.41 -0.71 19.52
CA ALA A 224 -6.57 -1.40 20.81
C ALA A 224 -8.04 -1.46 21.22
N ASN A 225 -8.76 -0.37 20.98
CA ASN A 225 -10.13 -0.18 21.41
C ASN A 225 -11.14 -0.47 20.26
N PRO A 226 -12.22 -1.22 20.52
CA PRO A 226 -13.31 -1.39 19.57
C PRO A 226 -14.15 -0.12 19.46
N SER A 227 -14.98 -0.02 18.42
CA SER A 227 -15.87 1.13 18.19
C SER A 227 -17.22 0.68 17.68
N THR A 228 -18.25 1.51 17.84
CA THR A 228 -19.57 1.23 17.30
C THR A 228 -20.05 2.35 16.38
N VAL A 229 -20.62 1.95 15.24
CA VAL A 229 -21.30 2.86 14.32
C VAL A 229 -22.80 2.54 14.33
N LEU A 230 -23.60 3.53 14.69
CA LEU A 230 -25.05 3.47 14.62
C LEU A 230 -25.54 4.09 13.32
N THR A 231 -26.50 3.45 12.67
CA THR A 231 -27.30 4.03 11.59
C THR A 231 -28.77 3.86 11.96
N ASP A 232 -29.68 4.46 11.20
CA ASP A 232 -31.11 4.22 11.43
C ASP A 232 -31.53 2.79 11.00
N ALA A 233 -30.70 2.08 10.21
CA ALA A 233 -30.97 0.72 9.74
C ALA A 233 -30.22 -0.40 10.50
N ALA A 234 -29.06 -0.11 11.11
CA ALA A 234 -28.23 -1.12 11.77
C ALA A 234 -27.25 -0.53 12.79
N ARG A 235 -26.79 -1.40 13.70
CA ARG A 235 -25.63 -1.19 14.58
C ARG A 235 -24.47 -2.01 14.05
N ALA A 236 -23.33 -1.38 13.78
CA ALA A 236 -22.09 -2.02 13.36
C ALA A 236 -21.04 -1.92 14.48
N GLU A 237 -20.75 -3.04 15.11
CA GLU A 237 -19.73 -3.17 16.16
C GLU A 237 -18.41 -3.57 15.51
N VAL A 238 -17.45 -2.65 15.51
CA VAL A 238 -16.12 -2.81 14.91
C VAL A 238 -15.17 -3.34 15.98
N ASP A 239 -14.62 -4.53 15.75
CA ASP A 239 -13.66 -5.15 16.67
C ASP A 239 -12.34 -4.36 16.67
N ARG A 240 -11.42 -4.68 17.58
CA ARG A 240 -10.05 -4.14 17.56
C ARG A 240 -9.30 -4.52 16.26
N GLU A 241 -8.22 -3.80 15.96
CA GLU A 241 -7.37 -4.04 14.78
C GLU A 241 -8.14 -4.17 13.45
N SER A 242 -9.20 -3.38 13.29
CA SER A 242 -10.14 -3.51 12.18
C SER A 242 -10.25 -2.23 11.36
N ARG A 243 -10.62 -2.40 10.10
CA ARG A 243 -10.93 -1.30 9.17
C ARG A 243 -12.28 -1.56 8.54
N VAL A 244 -13.27 -0.76 8.91
CA VAL A 244 -14.67 -0.97 8.53
C VAL A 244 -15.23 0.28 7.89
N GLY A 245 -15.77 0.13 6.67
CA GLY A 245 -16.55 1.16 6.01
C GLY A 245 -18.03 1.02 6.34
N VAL A 246 -18.68 2.15 6.62
CA VAL A 246 -20.13 2.26 6.75
C VAL A 246 -20.59 3.35 5.79
N GLU A 247 -21.43 2.98 4.83
CA GLU A 247 -22.05 3.91 3.87
C GLU A 247 -23.56 3.93 4.11
N VAL A 248 -24.11 5.11 4.38
CA VAL A 248 -25.56 5.32 4.57
C VAL A 248 -26.08 6.19 3.44
N ALA A 249 -27.09 5.72 2.72
CA ALA A 249 -27.74 6.51 1.68
C ALA A 249 -28.81 7.45 2.27
N GLU A 250 -29.30 8.37 1.43
CA GLU A 250 -30.35 9.32 1.81
C GLU A 250 -31.65 8.65 2.26
N ASP A 251 -31.96 7.45 1.73
CA ASP A 251 -33.11 6.64 2.15
C ASP A 251 -32.89 5.91 3.49
N SER A 252 -31.75 6.13 4.16
CA SER A 252 -31.30 5.48 5.40
C SER A 252 -30.92 4.00 5.27
N SER A 253 -30.95 3.41 4.07
CA SER A 253 -30.34 2.09 3.87
C SER A 253 -28.82 2.18 3.98
N ALA A 254 -28.20 1.13 4.51
CA ALA A 254 -26.78 1.14 4.83
C ALA A 254 -26.02 -0.06 4.23
N VAL A 255 -24.74 0.11 3.98
CA VAL A 255 -23.80 -0.97 3.66
C VAL A 255 -22.66 -0.91 4.67
N VAL A 256 -22.32 -2.06 5.25
CA VAL A 256 -21.19 -2.22 6.17
C VAL A 256 -20.21 -3.19 5.53
N ALA A 257 -18.93 -2.78 5.41
CA ALA A 257 -17.87 -3.56 4.79
C ALA A 257 -16.64 -3.63 5.70
N ALA A 258 -16.23 -4.84 6.09
CA ALA A 258 -14.99 -5.09 6.81
C ALA A 258 -13.84 -5.23 5.82
N TYR A 259 -13.12 -4.15 5.54
CA TYR A 259 -11.96 -4.16 4.64
C TYR A 259 -10.80 -4.97 5.23
N ALA A 260 -10.62 -4.90 6.55
CA ALA A 260 -9.71 -5.73 7.32
C ALA A 260 -10.26 -5.94 8.74
N GLY A 261 -9.82 -7.01 9.41
CA GLY A 261 -10.30 -7.36 10.75
C GLY A 261 -11.72 -7.90 10.74
N ARG A 262 -12.52 -7.56 11.76
CA ARG A 262 -13.87 -8.09 11.98
C ARG A 262 -14.86 -6.99 12.34
N ALA A 263 -16.13 -7.25 12.00
CA ALA A 263 -17.25 -6.43 12.46
C ALA A 263 -18.49 -7.29 12.65
N ALA A 264 -19.32 -6.93 13.60
CA ALA A 264 -20.63 -7.52 13.78
C ALA A 264 -21.72 -6.51 13.47
N VAL A 265 -22.68 -6.89 12.62
CA VAL A 265 -23.76 -5.99 12.19
C VAL A 265 -25.07 -6.54 12.72
N THR A 266 -25.79 -5.74 13.49
CA THR A 266 -27.13 -6.07 14.00
C THR A 266 -28.14 -5.11 13.38
N GLY A 267 -29.10 -5.65 12.61
CA GLY A 267 -30.21 -4.88 12.06
C GLY A 267 -31.24 -4.51 13.13
N THR A 268 -32.12 -3.55 12.86
CA THR A 268 -33.15 -3.13 13.83
C THR A 268 -34.13 -4.25 14.22
N GLY A 269 -34.30 -5.26 13.36
CA GLY A 269 -35.08 -6.47 13.66
C GLY A 269 -34.37 -7.50 14.55
N GLY A 270 -33.15 -7.23 15.03
CA GLY A 270 -32.39 -8.09 15.93
C GLY A 270 -31.50 -9.14 15.26
N THR A 271 -31.65 -9.38 13.95
CA THR A 271 -30.76 -10.27 13.19
C THR A 271 -29.32 -9.75 13.23
N ARG A 272 -28.36 -10.63 13.53
CA ARG A 272 -26.93 -10.32 13.60
C ARG A 272 -26.15 -11.09 12.54
N VAL A 273 -25.21 -10.40 11.89
CA VAL A 273 -24.30 -10.96 10.88
C VAL A 273 -22.86 -10.60 11.25
N GLU A 274 -22.02 -11.61 11.40
CA GLU A 274 -20.58 -11.46 11.62
C GLU A 274 -19.83 -11.37 10.27
N LEU A 275 -19.02 -10.33 10.13
CA LEU A 275 -18.17 -10.06 8.98
C LEU A 275 -16.72 -10.33 9.33
N SER A 276 -16.07 -11.15 8.51
CA SER A 276 -14.61 -11.26 8.45
C SER A 276 -14.02 -10.29 7.42
N ALA A 277 -12.70 -10.20 7.36
CA ALA A 277 -12.01 -9.39 6.37
C ALA A 277 -12.53 -9.68 4.96
N ARG A 278 -12.66 -8.62 4.16
CA ARG A 278 -13.19 -8.65 2.78
C ARG A 278 -14.67 -9.03 2.69
N GLN A 279 -15.45 -8.95 3.77
CA GLN A 279 -16.89 -9.21 3.74
C GLN A 279 -17.72 -7.96 3.99
N ALA A 280 -18.93 -7.94 3.43
CA ALA A 280 -19.89 -6.88 3.61
C ALA A 280 -21.31 -7.41 3.74
N VAL A 281 -22.19 -6.58 4.30
CA VAL A 281 -23.64 -6.81 4.38
C VAL A 281 -24.37 -5.49 4.17
N SER A 282 -25.52 -5.55 3.52
CA SER A 282 -26.44 -4.42 3.38
C SER A 282 -27.54 -4.50 4.45
N ALA A 283 -27.99 -3.35 4.94
CA ALA A 283 -29.16 -3.19 5.78
C ALA A 283 -30.20 -2.35 5.03
N SER A 284 -31.40 -2.89 4.86
CA SER A 284 -32.50 -2.15 4.22
C SER A 284 -33.00 -1.02 5.11
N THR A 285 -33.85 -0.15 4.58
CA THR A 285 -34.51 0.94 5.34
C THR A 285 -35.37 0.42 6.51
N ALA A 286 -35.85 -0.83 6.42
CA ALA A 286 -36.56 -1.52 7.50
C ALA A 286 -35.61 -2.27 8.47
N GLY A 287 -34.30 -2.07 8.32
CA GLY A 287 -33.23 -2.70 9.11
C GLY A 287 -33.13 -4.22 8.98
N ARG A 288 -33.62 -4.80 7.87
CA ARG A 288 -33.34 -6.20 7.54
C ARG A 288 -31.95 -6.30 6.91
N LEU A 289 -31.14 -7.22 7.43
CA LEU A 289 -29.83 -7.52 6.87
C LEU A 289 -29.96 -8.43 5.65
N GLY A 290 -29.21 -8.12 4.60
CA GLY A 290 -29.04 -8.95 3.41
C GLY A 290 -28.09 -10.12 3.64
N GLN A 291 -27.74 -10.82 2.56
CA GLN A 291 -26.72 -11.85 2.61
C GLN A 291 -25.30 -11.24 2.70
N ARG A 292 -24.40 -11.98 3.34
CA ARG A 292 -22.96 -11.67 3.32
C ARG A 292 -22.42 -11.77 1.91
N ARG A 293 -21.58 -10.82 1.54
CA ARG A 293 -20.96 -10.72 0.21
C ARG A 293 -19.49 -10.38 0.33
N MET A 294 -18.72 -10.71 -0.70
CA MET A 294 -17.31 -10.33 -0.77
C MET A 294 -17.16 -8.90 -1.26
N VAL A 295 -16.34 -8.11 -0.56
CA VAL A 295 -15.87 -6.80 -1.00
C VAL A 295 -14.97 -7.02 -2.22
N PRO A 296 -15.18 -6.31 -3.34
CA PRO A 296 -14.32 -6.44 -4.51
C PRO A 296 -12.91 -5.93 -4.20
N ASP A 297 -11.90 -6.51 -4.83
CA ASP A 297 -10.51 -6.06 -4.66
C ASP A 297 -10.31 -4.65 -5.22
N PRO A 298 -9.49 -3.81 -4.54
CA PRO A 298 -9.09 -2.55 -5.13
C PRO A 298 -8.33 -2.82 -6.43
N PRO A 299 -8.54 -2.01 -7.47
CA PRO A 299 -7.91 -2.24 -8.74
C PRO A 299 -6.42 -1.91 -8.64
N LEU A 300 -5.62 -2.63 -9.41
CA LEU A 300 -4.22 -2.35 -9.53
C LEU A 300 -3.98 -1.27 -10.59
N SER A 301 -3.43 -0.14 -10.18
CA SER A 301 -2.99 0.93 -11.09
C SER A 301 -1.83 0.48 -12.01
N GLU A 302 -1.94 0.74 -13.31
CA GLU A 302 -1.01 0.30 -14.36
C GLU A 302 -0.36 1.47 -15.13
N GLU A 303 -1.12 2.53 -15.46
CA GLU A 303 -0.66 3.68 -16.24
C GLU A 303 -1.09 5.02 -15.58
N PRO A 304 -0.27 6.09 -15.64
CA PRO A 304 1.12 6.06 -16.03
C PRO A 304 1.93 5.24 -15.03
N ILE A 305 3.13 4.85 -15.43
CA ILE A 305 4.11 4.26 -14.53
C ILE A 305 4.33 5.18 -13.32
N SER A 306 4.59 4.59 -12.15
CA SER A 306 4.80 5.39 -10.95
C SER A 306 5.96 6.36 -11.13
N ASN A 307 5.78 7.60 -10.71
CA ASN A 307 6.72 8.73 -10.87
C ASN A 307 7.03 9.14 -12.31
N ALA A 308 6.18 8.76 -13.28
CA ALA A 308 6.29 9.23 -14.67
C ALA A 308 6.50 10.75 -14.76
N LEU A 309 7.38 11.18 -15.67
CA LEU A 309 7.59 12.58 -16.00
C LEU A 309 6.75 12.95 -17.21
N ILE A 310 5.94 13.99 -17.09
CA ILE A 310 5.01 14.41 -18.13
C ILE A 310 5.35 15.83 -18.56
N ASN A 311 5.74 16.02 -19.82
CA ASN A 311 5.91 17.34 -20.40
C ASN A 311 4.57 17.89 -20.91
N LEU A 312 4.06 18.92 -20.23
CA LEU A 312 2.82 19.60 -20.58
C LEU A 312 2.92 20.40 -21.89
N ASP A 313 4.13 20.70 -22.37
CA ASP A 313 4.33 21.32 -23.70
C ASP A 313 4.07 20.31 -24.82
N THR A 314 4.19 19.01 -24.53
CA THR A 314 3.93 17.92 -25.49
C THR A 314 2.49 17.44 -25.41
N THR A 315 1.98 17.21 -24.19
CA THR A 315 0.59 16.81 -23.97
C THR A 315 0.10 17.22 -22.59
N ASP A 316 -1.09 17.80 -22.55
CA ASP A 316 -1.81 18.07 -21.31
C ASP A 316 -2.85 16.98 -20.97
N ARG A 317 -2.99 15.95 -21.79
CA ARG A 317 -3.97 14.85 -21.62
C ARG A 317 -3.27 13.57 -21.17
N ILE A 318 -3.47 13.20 -19.91
CA ILE A 318 -2.81 12.07 -19.27
C ILE A 318 -3.81 10.95 -19.03
N LYS A 319 -3.52 9.78 -19.61
CA LYS A 319 -4.29 8.57 -19.39
C LYS A 319 -3.87 7.94 -18.06
N LEU A 320 -4.84 7.77 -17.17
CA LEU A 320 -4.73 6.92 -15.99
C LEU A 320 -5.41 5.58 -16.31
N GLY A 321 -4.73 4.47 -16.14
CA GLY A 321 -5.23 3.13 -16.44
C GLY A 321 -4.97 2.14 -15.31
N TRP A 322 -5.89 1.21 -15.11
CA TRP A 322 -5.78 0.17 -14.08
C TRP A 322 -6.35 -1.16 -14.58
N ARG A 323 -5.93 -2.23 -13.92
CA ARG A 323 -6.39 -3.58 -14.21
C ARG A 323 -7.89 -3.71 -13.91
N PRO A 324 -8.72 -4.22 -14.84
CA PRO A 324 -10.11 -4.51 -14.57
C PRO A 324 -10.27 -5.56 -13.46
N VAL A 325 -11.21 -5.33 -12.55
CA VAL A 325 -11.55 -6.26 -11.46
C VAL A 325 -12.80 -7.05 -11.86
N PRO A 326 -12.77 -8.39 -11.87
CA PRO A 326 -13.93 -9.22 -12.19
C PRO A 326 -15.14 -8.89 -11.32
N GLY A 327 -16.32 -8.75 -11.94
CA GLY A 327 -17.56 -8.40 -11.25
C GLY A 327 -17.69 -6.92 -10.85
N SER A 328 -16.75 -6.05 -11.25
CA SER A 328 -16.88 -4.60 -11.03
C SER A 328 -18.06 -4.03 -11.82
N THR A 329 -18.86 -3.17 -11.19
CA THR A 329 -19.86 -2.33 -11.86
C THR A 329 -19.27 -1.01 -12.36
N GLY A 330 -18.06 -0.68 -11.88
CA GLY A 330 -17.32 0.51 -12.26
C GLY A 330 -16.19 0.77 -11.28
N TYR A 331 -15.69 2.00 -11.30
CA TYR A 331 -14.58 2.47 -10.50
C TYR A 331 -14.82 3.87 -10.01
N GLU A 332 -14.25 4.20 -8.86
CA GLU A 332 -14.13 5.56 -8.39
C GLU A 332 -12.66 5.96 -8.45
N LEU A 333 -12.35 7.02 -9.20
CA LEU A 333 -11.01 7.60 -9.33
C LEU A 333 -10.92 8.84 -8.45
N GLN A 334 -9.83 8.97 -7.70
CA GLN A 334 -9.48 10.19 -7.00
C GLN A 334 -8.08 10.64 -7.36
N VAL A 335 -7.92 11.95 -7.60
CA VAL A 335 -6.66 12.61 -7.95
C VAL A 335 -6.42 13.76 -6.99
N SER A 336 -5.19 13.89 -6.53
CA SER A 336 -4.76 14.88 -5.54
C SER A 336 -3.38 15.44 -5.87
N ARG A 337 -3.09 16.63 -5.35
CA ARG A 337 -1.71 17.17 -5.26
C ARG A 337 -1.00 16.72 -3.98
N SER A 338 -1.73 16.12 -3.04
CA SER A 338 -1.21 15.58 -1.78
C SER A 338 -1.04 14.06 -1.87
N ARG A 339 0.13 13.55 -1.46
CA ARG A 339 0.41 12.09 -1.41
C ARG A 339 -0.53 11.35 -0.47
N THR A 340 -0.95 12.00 0.61
CA THR A 340 -1.84 11.42 1.63
C THR A 340 -3.32 11.51 1.25
N PHE A 341 -3.64 12.25 0.18
CA PHE A 341 -5.03 12.60 -0.20
C PHE A 341 -5.75 13.37 0.90
N ALA A 342 -4.98 14.04 1.76
CA ALA A 342 -5.48 14.82 2.89
C ALA A 342 -6.02 16.20 2.49
N SER A 343 -5.52 16.71 1.37
CA SER A 343 -5.80 18.05 0.89
C SER A 343 -5.61 18.10 -0.62
N SER A 344 -6.06 19.19 -1.25
CA SER A 344 -5.85 19.43 -2.68
C SER A 344 -6.32 18.28 -3.57
N ILE A 345 -7.50 17.71 -3.30
CA ILE A 345 -8.20 16.83 -4.26
C ILE A 345 -8.53 17.69 -5.48
N GLU A 346 -8.00 17.28 -6.62
CA GLU A 346 -8.25 17.88 -7.93
C GLU A 346 -9.50 17.27 -8.57
N LEU A 347 -9.74 15.98 -8.32
CA LEU A 347 -10.85 15.24 -8.92
C LEU A 347 -11.29 14.07 -8.04
N THR A 348 -12.60 13.85 -7.94
CA THR A 348 -13.20 12.56 -7.57
C THR A 348 -14.28 12.23 -8.59
N LYS A 349 -14.22 11.05 -9.21
CA LYS A 349 -15.11 10.70 -10.34
C LYS A 349 -15.42 9.22 -10.37
N ARG A 350 -16.71 8.87 -10.55
CA ARG A 350 -17.15 7.51 -10.85
C ARG A 350 -17.13 7.25 -12.36
N LEU A 351 -16.70 6.06 -12.75
CA LEU A 351 -16.38 5.65 -14.12
C LEU A 351 -16.84 4.21 -14.35
N SER A 352 -17.32 3.90 -15.56
CA SER A 352 -17.59 2.51 -15.99
C SER A 352 -16.40 1.86 -16.70
N THR A 353 -15.41 2.66 -17.11
CA THR A 353 -14.19 2.22 -17.79
C THR A 353 -13.06 1.97 -16.79
N ASN A 354 -12.09 1.13 -17.17
CA ASN A 354 -10.87 0.87 -16.40
C ASN A 354 -9.74 1.90 -16.68
N TYR A 355 -10.10 3.04 -17.24
CA TYR A 355 -9.19 4.14 -17.51
C TYR A 355 -9.93 5.48 -17.47
N ALA A 356 -9.17 6.56 -17.27
CA ALA A 356 -9.62 7.93 -17.39
C ALA A 356 -8.58 8.77 -18.14
N VAL A 357 -9.01 9.78 -18.88
CA VAL A 357 -8.10 10.79 -19.45
C VAL A 357 -8.29 12.09 -18.71
N LEU A 358 -7.23 12.53 -18.03
CA LEU A 358 -7.19 13.77 -17.26
C LEU A 358 -6.55 14.87 -18.06
N LYS A 359 -7.15 16.07 -18.00
CA LYS A 359 -6.51 17.28 -18.49
C LYS A 359 -5.75 17.94 -17.35
N ILE A 360 -4.44 18.12 -17.50
CA ILE A 360 -3.56 18.67 -16.48
C ILE A 360 -3.19 20.11 -16.86
N HIS A 361 -3.53 21.06 -15.98
CA HIS A 361 -3.37 22.48 -16.27
C HIS A 361 -2.13 23.12 -15.63
N ARG A 362 -1.52 22.45 -14.65
CA ARG A 362 -0.44 23.03 -13.85
C ARG A 362 0.69 22.03 -13.63
N PRO A 363 1.95 22.48 -13.67
CA PRO A 363 3.08 21.62 -13.35
C PRO A 363 3.09 21.21 -11.87
N GLY A 364 3.82 20.13 -11.57
CA GLY A 364 4.12 19.57 -10.26
C GLY A 364 3.60 18.14 -10.08
N SER A 365 3.68 17.65 -8.85
CA SER A 365 3.33 16.26 -8.53
C SER A 365 1.83 16.04 -8.41
N TYR A 366 1.36 14.96 -9.01
CA TYR A 366 -0.01 14.46 -8.89
C TYR A 366 0.04 13.05 -8.33
N TYR A 367 -0.91 12.76 -7.45
CA TYR A 367 -1.15 11.46 -6.86
C TYR A 367 -2.56 11.02 -7.20
N TRP A 368 -2.74 9.75 -7.54
CA TRP A 368 -4.06 9.23 -7.88
C TRP A 368 -4.23 7.82 -7.34
N ARG A 369 -5.46 7.48 -7.01
CA ARG A 369 -5.87 6.18 -6.49
C ARG A 369 -7.26 5.84 -7.00
N VAL A 370 -7.55 4.55 -7.05
CA VAL A 370 -8.82 4.05 -7.60
C VAL A 370 -9.41 3.03 -6.63
N ALA A 371 -10.73 3.03 -6.50
CA ALA A 371 -11.49 2.02 -5.78
C ALA A 371 -12.44 1.32 -6.77
N THR A 372 -12.68 0.02 -6.56
CA THR A 372 -13.63 -0.76 -7.34
C THR A 372 -15.03 -0.55 -6.80
N LEU A 373 -15.99 -0.33 -7.69
CA LEU A 373 -17.42 -0.33 -7.38
C LEU A 373 -18.00 -1.70 -7.73
N GLY A 374 -18.83 -2.23 -6.84
CA GLY A 374 -19.58 -3.47 -7.00
C GLY A 374 -21.09 -3.22 -7.00
N ASN A 375 -21.85 -4.30 -6.83
CA ASN A 375 -23.31 -4.24 -6.75
C ASN A 375 -23.79 -3.67 -5.41
N GLU A 376 -24.98 -3.07 -5.39
CA GLU A 376 -25.64 -2.52 -4.20
C GLU A 376 -24.76 -1.56 -3.38
N ARG A 377 -24.11 -0.60 -4.07
CA ARG A 377 -23.22 0.42 -3.46
C ARG A 377 -21.98 -0.16 -2.75
N LEU A 378 -21.69 -1.44 -2.95
CA LEU A 378 -20.46 -2.01 -2.42
C LEU A 378 -19.26 -1.36 -3.10
N ARG A 379 -18.26 -0.98 -2.31
CA ARG A 379 -17.07 -0.30 -2.78
C ARG A 379 -15.86 -0.82 -2.02
N SER A 380 -14.76 -1.07 -2.74
CA SER A 380 -13.48 -1.41 -2.12
C SER A 380 -12.91 -0.23 -1.32
N GLU A 381 -11.91 -0.50 -0.51
CA GLU A 381 -10.91 0.49 -0.12
C GLU A 381 -10.22 1.10 -1.35
N TRP A 382 -9.56 2.23 -1.16
CA TRP A 382 -8.68 2.76 -2.19
C TRP A 382 -7.49 1.83 -2.41
N GLY A 383 -7.15 1.58 -3.68
CA GLY A 383 -5.90 0.93 -4.04
C GLY A 383 -4.67 1.77 -3.70
N SER A 384 -3.50 1.15 -3.87
CA SER A 384 -2.22 1.82 -3.63
C SER A 384 -2.09 3.07 -4.51
N PRO A 385 -1.80 4.25 -3.94
CA PRO A 385 -1.72 5.46 -4.72
C PRO A 385 -0.51 5.42 -5.65
N ARG A 386 -0.70 5.92 -6.87
CA ARG A 386 0.37 6.16 -7.84
C ARG A 386 0.62 7.66 -8.02
N SER A 387 1.81 7.99 -8.48
CA SER A 387 2.23 9.37 -8.74
C SER A 387 2.71 9.56 -10.16
N PHE A 388 2.60 10.80 -10.64
CA PHE A 388 3.34 11.32 -11.80
C PHE A 388 3.68 12.78 -11.55
N LYS A 389 4.67 13.31 -12.27
CA LYS A 389 5.08 14.71 -12.16
C LYS A 389 4.96 15.39 -13.51
N ALA A 390 4.08 16.38 -13.57
CA ALA A 390 3.91 17.24 -14.72
C ALA A 390 4.92 18.40 -14.67
N PHE A 391 5.46 18.82 -15.81
CA PHE A 391 6.32 19.98 -15.92
C PHE A 391 6.14 20.69 -17.26
N THR A 392 6.62 21.92 -17.34
CA THR A 392 6.68 22.75 -18.56
C THR A 392 8.12 23.14 -18.78
N GLY A 393 8.49 23.40 -20.03
CA GLY A 393 9.85 23.77 -20.42
C GLY A 393 10.79 22.58 -20.55
N THR A 394 11.98 22.86 -21.06
CA THR A 394 12.94 21.85 -21.47
C THR A 394 13.70 21.25 -20.28
N ARG A 395 13.10 20.29 -19.58
CA ARG A 395 13.83 19.33 -18.75
C ARG A 395 14.42 18.25 -19.67
N ILE A 396 15.41 18.64 -20.48
CA ILE A 396 15.91 17.86 -21.65
C ILE A 396 16.51 16.51 -21.24
N THR A 397 17.11 16.40 -20.06
CA THR A 397 17.95 15.24 -19.73
C THR A 397 17.19 13.95 -19.41
N GLU A 398 15.95 14.02 -18.89
CA GLU A 398 15.21 12.83 -18.42
C GLU A 398 14.14 12.32 -19.42
N LEU A 399 13.64 13.13 -20.36
CA LEU A 399 12.65 12.69 -21.36
C LEU A 399 13.23 12.32 -22.73
N SER A 400 14.51 12.64 -22.98
CA SER A 400 15.23 12.23 -24.19
C SER A 400 16.03 10.94 -23.99
N ASP A 401 15.96 10.37 -22.78
CA ASP A 401 16.57 9.08 -22.51
C ASP A 401 15.85 8.00 -23.33
N THR A 402 16.62 7.25 -24.11
CA THR A 402 16.14 6.09 -24.88
C THR A 402 16.73 4.79 -24.36
N THR A 403 17.49 4.87 -23.26
CA THR A 403 18.21 3.75 -22.65
C THR A 403 17.26 3.02 -21.71
N PRO A 404 16.95 1.73 -21.95
CA PRO A 404 16.15 0.95 -21.01
C PRO A 404 16.81 0.90 -19.62
N PRO A 405 16.02 0.98 -18.54
CA PRO A 405 16.56 0.98 -17.19
C PRO A 405 17.23 -0.35 -16.89
N LYS A 406 18.36 -0.34 -16.20
CA LYS A 406 18.95 -1.58 -15.71
C LYS A 406 17.98 -2.28 -14.76
N LEU A 407 17.59 -3.52 -15.06
CA LEU A 407 16.77 -4.37 -14.19
C LEU A 407 17.59 -5.61 -13.78
N THR A 408 17.61 -5.92 -12.50
CA THR A 408 18.22 -7.15 -11.97
C THR A 408 17.24 -7.83 -11.02
N VAL A 409 16.88 -9.07 -11.30
CA VAL A 409 15.95 -9.87 -10.49
C VAL A 409 16.73 -11.00 -9.84
N GLN A 410 16.56 -11.16 -8.53
CA GLN A 410 17.14 -12.28 -7.78
C GLN A 410 16.28 -13.54 -7.97
N ARG A 411 16.92 -14.69 -7.83
CA ARG A 411 16.24 -15.98 -7.96
C ARG A 411 15.10 -16.06 -6.91
N PRO A 412 13.85 -16.36 -7.28
CA PRO A 412 12.71 -16.30 -6.36
C PRO A 412 12.85 -17.30 -5.23
N THR A 413 12.48 -16.88 -4.00
CA THR A 413 12.40 -17.81 -2.86
C THR A 413 10.99 -18.38 -2.78
N GLN A 414 10.87 -19.71 -2.86
CA GLN A 414 9.60 -20.41 -2.77
C GLN A 414 9.22 -20.68 -1.31
N MET A 415 7.96 -20.46 -0.97
CA MET A 415 7.33 -20.71 0.33
C MET A 415 5.94 -21.32 0.07
N GLY A 416 5.90 -22.63 -0.20
CA GLY A 416 4.70 -23.30 -0.69
C GLY A 416 4.32 -22.81 -2.09
N ASN A 417 3.09 -22.29 -2.25
CA ASN A 417 2.61 -21.67 -3.49
C ASN A 417 2.97 -20.17 -3.63
N PHE A 418 3.69 -19.60 -2.66
CA PHE A 418 4.16 -18.22 -2.71
C PHE A 418 5.62 -18.12 -3.16
N PHE A 419 5.90 -17.14 -4.02
CA PHE A 419 7.24 -16.81 -4.49
C PHE A 419 7.57 -15.39 -4.08
N LEU A 420 8.61 -15.24 -3.28
CA LEU A 420 9.17 -13.95 -2.92
C LEU A 420 10.19 -13.53 -3.98
N LEU A 421 9.86 -12.45 -4.70
CA LEU A 421 10.71 -11.81 -5.69
C LEU A 421 11.38 -10.58 -5.09
N GLN A 422 12.66 -10.45 -5.38
CA GLN A 422 13.48 -9.31 -5.01
C GLN A 422 14.27 -8.87 -6.23
N GLY A 423 14.49 -7.58 -6.36
CA GLY A 423 15.31 -7.06 -7.44
C GLY A 423 15.67 -5.60 -7.23
N ALA A 424 16.41 -5.06 -8.19
CA ALA A 424 16.77 -3.66 -8.25
C ALA A 424 16.60 -3.16 -9.68
N THR A 425 16.20 -1.89 -9.77
CA THR A 425 16.13 -1.10 -10.99
C THR A 425 16.84 0.24 -10.75
N GLU A 426 16.95 1.09 -11.77
CA GLU A 426 17.37 2.47 -11.56
C GLU A 426 16.38 3.25 -10.67
N PRO A 427 16.87 4.14 -9.78
CA PRO A 427 16.02 4.96 -8.93
C PRO A 427 14.94 5.72 -9.70
N GLY A 428 13.71 5.71 -9.20
CA GLY A 428 12.58 6.38 -9.83
C GLY A 428 11.89 5.60 -10.94
N CYS A 429 12.42 4.43 -11.34
CA CYS A 429 11.70 3.50 -12.22
C CYS A 429 10.47 2.93 -11.52
N ALA A 430 9.45 2.61 -12.30
CA ALA A 430 8.33 1.79 -11.86
C ALA A 430 8.60 0.32 -12.18
N VAL A 431 8.33 -0.57 -11.23
CA VAL A 431 8.47 -2.02 -11.44
C VAL A 431 7.11 -2.70 -11.35
N THR A 432 6.86 -3.66 -12.22
CA THR A 432 5.74 -4.60 -12.13
C THR A 432 6.22 -6.04 -12.10
N VAL A 433 5.45 -6.91 -11.46
CA VAL A 433 5.68 -8.35 -11.33
C VAL A 433 4.38 -9.06 -11.69
N ASN A 434 4.36 -9.86 -12.75
CA ASN A 434 3.13 -10.41 -13.36
C ASN A 434 2.09 -9.31 -13.62
N GLY A 435 2.60 -8.15 -14.05
CA GLY A 435 1.85 -6.91 -14.23
C GLY A 435 1.40 -6.22 -12.94
N GLU A 436 1.66 -6.78 -11.75
CA GLU A 436 1.40 -6.12 -10.46
C GLU A 436 2.45 -5.09 -10.08
N SER A 437 2.05 -3.84 -9.87
CA SER A 437 2.95 -2.78 -9.41
C SER A 437 3.65 -3.15 -8.10
N VAL A 438 4.95 -2.94 -8.06
CA VAL A 438 5.78 -3.08 -6.86
C VAL A 438 6.24 -1.69 -6.45
N GLU A 439 6.22 -1.43 -5.14
CA GLU A 439 6.84 -0.22 -4.60
C GLU A 439 8.35 -0.33 -4.77
N VAL A 440 8.92 0.65 -5.48
CA VAL A 440 10.35 0.78 -5.69
C VAL A 440 10.84 1.82 -4.70
N THR A 441 11.80 1.44 -3.87
CA THR A 441 12.41 2.33 -2.89
C THR A 441 13.27 3.40 -3.58
N THR A 442 13.69 4.44 -2.86
CA THR A 442 14.45 5.56 -3.44
C THR A 442 15.82 5.16 -4.00
N ASP A 443 16.35 4.01 -3.62
CA ASP A 443 17.58 3.39 -4.14
C ASP A 443 17.32 2.44 -5.33
N GLY A 444 16.06 2.29 -5.77
CA GLY A 444 15.70 1.43 -6.90
C GLY A 444 15.43 -0.04 -6.54
N SER A 445 15.53 -0.41 -5.25
CA SER A 445 15.21 -1.78 -4.82
C SER A 445 13.70 -2.05 -4.82
N PHE A 446 13.30 -3.30 -5.01
CA PHE A 446 11.90 -3.70 -4.92
C PHE A 446 11.76 -5.14 -4.41
N LYS A 447 10.62 -5.40 -3.76
CA LYS A 447 10.27 -6.72 -3.22
C LYS A 447 8.78 -6.98 -3.37
N LYS A 448 8.41 -8.17 -3.80
CA LYS A 448 7.01 -8.59 -3.98
C LYS A 448 6.83 -10.08 -3.70
N ALA A 449 5.80 -10.43 -2.94
CA ALA A 449 5.33 -11.81 -2.85
C ALA A 449 4.26 -12.06 -3.93
N VAL A 450 4.37 -13.19 -4.64
CA VAL A 450 3.45 -13.61 -5.70
C VAL A 450 2.94 -15.00 -5.37
N ALA A 451 1.61 -15.19 -5.36
CA ALA A 451 1.01 -16.51 -5.26
C ALA A 451 0.85 -17.11 -6.67
N LEU A 452 1.32 -18.34 -6.88
CA LEU A 452 1.12 -19.08 -8.13
C LEU A 452 0.24 -20.29 -7.84
N VAL A 453 -0.91 -20.35 -8.51
CA VAL A 453 -1.97 -21.34 -8.24
C VAL A 453 -1.95 -22.49 -9.25
N GLN A 454 -1.27 -22.32 -10.38
CA GLN A 454 -1.12 -23.37 -11.38
C GLN A 454 0.01 -24.30 -10.97
N GLU A 455 -0.26 -25.59 -10.87
CA GLU A 455 0.75 -26.63 -10.66
C GLU A 455 1.66 -26.74 -11.90
N GLY A 456 2.92 -27.12 -11.67
CA GLY A 456 3.93 -27.22 -12.70
C GLY A 456 4.69 -25.92 -12.97
N TRP A 457 5.30 -25.82 -14.14
CA TRP A 457 6.16 -24.70 -14.50
C TRP A 457 5.34 -23.43 -14.75
N ASN A 458 5.65 -22.39 -13.99
CA ASN A 458 5.10 -21.05 -14.13
C ASN A 458 6.20 -20.08 -14.56
N THR A 459 5.84 -19.03 -15.28
CA THR A 459 6.77 -17.94 -15.63
C THR A 459 6.36 -16.66 -14.94
N ILE A 460 7.26 -16.11 -14.15
CA ILE A 460 7.14 -14.81 -13.53
C ILE A 460 7.78 -13.77 -14.44
N ILE A 461 7.03 -12.71 -14.75
CA ILE A 461 7.49 -11.61 -15.60
C ILE A 461 7.68 -10.37 -14.74
N VAL A 462 8.92 -9.88 -14.64
CA VAL A 462 9.25 -8.63 -13.94
C VAL A 462 9.59 -7.57 -14.98
N ARG A 463 8.96 -6.41 -14.93
CA ARG A 463 9.18 -5.31 -15.89
C ARG A 463 9.48 -4.03 -15.16
N ALA A 464 10.63 -3.41 -15.45
CA ALA A 464 10.99 -2.07 -15.01
C ALA A 464 10.75 -1.07 -16.13
N VAL A 465 10.30 0.13 -15.80
CA VAL A 465 10.12 1.23 -16.73
C VAL A 465 10.66 2.51 -16.11
N ASP A 466 11.55 3.20 -16.82
CA ASP A 466 12.11 4.48 -16.37
C ASP A 466 11.12 5.63 -16.55
N PRO A 467 11.38 6.82 -15.96
CA PRO A 467 10.50 7.98 -16.13
C PRO A 467 10.32 8.47 -17.58
N ALA A 468 11.22 8.10 -18.51
CA ALA A 468 11.16 8.41 -19.94
C ALA A 468 10.24 7.45 -20.72
N GLY A 469 9.89 6.31 -20.13
CA GLY A 469 9.05 5.26 -20.71
C GLY A 469 9.83 4.08 -21.30
N ASN A 470 11.17 4.05 -21.22
CA ASN A 470 11.95 2.89 -21.65
C ASN A 470 11.76 1.74 -20.67
N ALA A 471 11.74 0.51 -21.18
CA ALA A 471 11.40 -0.65 -20.38
C ALA A 471 12.38 -1.82 -20.54
N THR A 472 12.63 -2.51 -19.43
CA THR A 472 13.40 -3.76 -19.37
C THR A 472 12.53 -4.84 -18.74
N GLU A 473 12.48 -6.02 -19.37
CA GLU A 473 11.72 -7.18 -18.89
C GLU A 473 12.66 -8.33 -18.52
N HIS A 474 12.40 -8.97 -17.38
CA HIS A 474 13.06 -10.18 -16.91
C HIS A 474 12.02 -11.28 -16.74
N ARG A 475 12.33 -12.49 -17.22
CA ARG A 475 11.46 -13.66 -17.12
C ARG A 475 12.13 -14.73 -16.29
N GLU A 476 11.41 -15.23 -15.30
CA GLU A 476 11.91 -16.23 -14.36
C GLU A 476 10.95 -17.43 -14.32
N SER A 477 11.45 -18.62 -14.63
CA SER A 477 10.67 -19.85 -14.57
C SER A 477 10.78 -20.49 -13.19
N VAL A 478 9.64 -20.82 -12.58
CA VAL A 478 9.55 -21.45 -11.26
C VAL A 478 8.62 -22.65 -11.30
N LEU A 479 8.83 -23.63 -10.44
CA LEU A 479 8.02 -24.84 -10.36
C LEU A 479 7.11 -24.79 -9.13
N VAL A 480 5.82 -24.99 -9.33
CA VAL A 480 4.85 -25.22 -8.24
C VAL A 480 4.62 -26.71 -8.16
N GLU A 481 5.00 -27.34 -7.06
CA GLU A 481 4.76 -28.76 -6.80
C GLU A 481 3.30 -28.94 -6.35
N ALA A 482 2.64 -29.99 -6.85
CA ALA A 482 1.33 -30.42 -6.36
C ALA A 482 1.53 -31.09 -5.00
N ASP A 483 0.76 -30.68 -3.99
CA ASP A 483 0.75 -31.31 -2.66
C ASP A 483 0.18 -32.75 -2.71
#